data_AF-A0A941KCH8-F1
#
_entry.id   AF-A0A941KCH8-F1
#
_cell.length_a   1.000
_cell.length_b   1.000
_cell.length_c   1.000
_cell.angle_alpha   90.00
_cell.angle_beta   90.00
_cell.angle_gamma   90.00
#
_symmetry.space_group_name_H-M   'P 1'
#
loop_
_entity.id
_entity.type
_entity.pdbx_description
1 polymer ?
#
loop_
_entity_poly.entity_id
_entity_poly.type
_entity_poly.pdbx_seq_one_letter_code
_entity_poly.pdbx_strand_id
1 'polypeptide(L)'
;MLTPVTFKKHVGRYNPGETAGFLPQRAAQYIASGVAVAYRAPKTTSAKVAEASEAAQALAEAQTLKAQMEARAAELDAREAALAEKEAAGGAPATSSEAGSPPAQGAKTPAKK
;
A
#
# COMPACT_ATOMS: atom_id res chain seq x y z
N MET A 1 19.70 -40.09 -19.29
CA MET A 1 18.74 -38.96 -19.09
C MET A 1 17.60 -39.46 -18.22
N LEU A 2 17.17 -38.67 -17.23
CA LEU A 2 16.04 -39.01 -16.36
C LEU A 2 14.78 -38.29 -16.86
N THR A 3 13.65 -39.00 -16.90
CA THR A 3 12.34 -38.47 -17.26
C THR A 3 11.58 -38.18 -15.97
N PRO A 4 11.29 -36.90 -15.67
CA PRO A 4 10.48 -36.56 -14.51
C PRO A 4 9.02 -36.97 -14.73
N VAL A 5 8.41 -37.57 -13.71
CA VAL A 5 6.98 -37.92 -13.67
C VAL A 5 6.37 -37.43 -12.37
N THR A 6 5.10 -37.04 -12.41
CA THR A 6 4.32 -36.64 -11.25
C THR A 6 3.36 -37.75 -10.87
N PHE A 7 3.40 -38.20 -9.62
CA PHE A 7 2.57 -39.30 -9.13
C PHE A 7 1.13 -38.86 -8.93
N LYS A 8 0.17 -39.63 -9.45
CA LYS A 8 -1.27 -39.44 -9.20
C LYS A 8 -1.75 -40.20 -7.96
N LYS A 9 -1.06 -41.28 -7.61
CA LYS A 9 -1.39 -42.17 -6.49
C LYS A 9 -0.15 -42.40 -5.66
N HIS A 10 -0.34 -42.69 -4.37
CA HIS A 10 0.75 -43.10 -3.49
C HIS A 10 1.39 -44.40 -3.98
N VAL A 11 2.71 -44.42 -4.21
CA VAL A 11 3.46 -45.62 -4.57
C VAL A 11 4.81 -45.65 -3.87
N GLY A 12 5.00 -46.67 -3.03
CA GLY A 12 6.24 -46.88 -2.29
C GLY A 12 6.52 -45.74 -1.32
N ARG A 13 7.47 -44.87 -1.68
CA ARG A 13 7.87 -43.69 -0.92
C ARG A 13 7.34 -42.38 -1.49
N TYR A 14 6.61 -42.44 -2.61
CA TYR A 14 6.15 -41.27 -3.34
C TYR A 14 4.68 -41.02 -3.07
N ASN A 15 4.37 -39.80 -2.65
CA ASN A 15 3.01 -39.33 -2.40
C ASN A 15 2.35 -38.79 -3.69
N PRO A 16 1.01 -38.78 -3.77
CA PRO A 16 0.30 -38.11 -4.86
C PRO A 16 0.68 -36.62 -4.92
N GLY A 17 1.04 -36.14 -6.11
CA GLY A 17 1.50 -34.77 -6.37
C GLY A 17 3.02 -34.61 -6.37
N GLU A 18 3.77 -35.57 -5.83
CA GLU A 18 5.23 -35.51 -5.86
C GLU A 18 5.78 -35.79 -7.27
N THR A 19 6.88 -35.13 -7.60
CA THR A 19 7.58 -35.31 -8.88
C THR A 19 8.94 -35.94 -8.63
N ALA A 20 9.24 -37.03 -9.33
CA ALA A 20 10.54 -37.71 -9.24
C ALA A 20 11.08 -38.09 -10.62
N GLY A 21 12.40 -38.16 -10.74
CA GLY A 21 13.10 -38.53 -11.98
C GLY A 21 13.37 -40.02 -12.07
N PHE A 22 12.94 -40.66 -13.16
CA PHE A 22 13.21 -42.09 -13.42
C PHE A 22 13.87 -42.32 -14.77
N LEU A 23 14.41 -43.52 -14.97
CA LEU A 23 14.80 -43.98 -16.30
C LEU A 23 13.57 -43.98 -17.23
N PRO A 24 13.73 -43.70 -18.54
CA PRO A 24 12.62 -43.57 -19.47
C PRO A 24 11.70 -44.81 -19.51
N GLN A 25 12.30 -46.01 -19.45
CA GLN A 25 11.55 -47.27 -19.43
C GLN A 25 10.66 -47.38 -18.18
N ARG A 26 11.19 -47.00 -17.01
CA ARG A 26 10.45 -47.07 -15.74
C ARG A 26 9.41 -45.95 -15.63
N ALA A 27 9.73 -44.76 -16.13
CA ALA A 27 8.76 -43.67 -16.27
C ALA A 27 7.58 -44.09 -17.17
N ALA A 28 7.86 -44.72 -18.31
CA ALA A 28 6.82 -45.24 -19.21
C ALA A 28 5.96 -46.32 -18.54
N GLN A 29 6.54 -47.21 -17.72
CA GLN A 29 5.79 -48.19 -16.94
C GLN A 29 4.83 -47.53 -15.94
N TYR A 30 5.27 -46.49 -15.22
CA TYR A 30 4.40 -45.77 -14.29
C TYR A 30 3.29 -44.97 -14.98
N ILE A 31 3.56 -44.45 -16.18
CA ILE A 31 2.56 -43.76 -16.99
C ILE A 31 1.54 -44.76 -17.57
N ALA A 32 2.02 -45.88 -18.12
CA ALA A 32 1.18 -46.93 -18.70
C ALA A 32 0.29 -47.62 -17.65
N SER A 33 0.79 -47.79 -16.42
CA SER A 33 0.01 -48.30 -15.28
C SER A 33 -0.96 -47.27 -14.69
N GLY A 34 -0.95 -46.02 -15.18
CA GLY A 34 -1.83 -44.95 -14.70
C GLY A 34 -1.48 -44.43 -13.29
N VAL A 35 -0.31 -44.79 -12.77
CA VAL A 35 0.20 -44.38 -11.45
C VAL A 35 0.74 -42.96 -11.47
N ALA A 36 1.41 -42.58 -12.56
CA ALA A 36 2.04 -41.28 -12.72
C ALA A 36 1.71 -40.65 -14.08
N VAL A 37 1.99 -39.37 -14.22
CA VAL A 37 1.90 -38.63 -15.49
C VAL A 37 3.26 -38.05 -15.81
N ALA A 38 3.60 -37.97 -17.10
CA ALA A 38 4.79 -37.22 -17.52
C ALA A 38 4.76 -35.81 -16.91
N TYR A 39 5.86 -35.39 -16.30
CA TYR A 39 5.93 -34.09 -15.68
C TYR A 39 5.60 -33.02 -16.72
N ARG A 40 4.51 -32.30 -16.47
CA ARG A 40 4.14 -31.11 -17.20
C ARG A 40 4.53 -29.95 -16.31
N ALA A 41 5.48 -29.14 -16.75
CA ALA A 41 5.79 -27.89 -16.06
C ALA A 41 4.46 -27.19 -15.77
N PRO A 42 4.19 -26.77 -14.52
CA PRO A 42 2.96 -26.08 -14.21
C PRO A 42 2.89 -24.88 -15.16
N LYS A 43 1.92 -24.90 -16.08
CA LYS A 43 1.54 -23.68 -16.77
C LYS A 43 1.16 -22.75 -15.64
N THR A 44 2.00 -21.77 -15.36
CA THR A 44 1.67 -20.64 -14.50
C THR A 44 0.38 -20.07 -15.05
N THR A 45 -0.74 -20.49 -14.47
CA THR A 45 -2.04 -19.93 -14.79
C THR A 45 -1.95 -18.49 -14.33
N SER A 46 -2.08 -17.57 -15.28
CA SER A 46 -1.95 -16.12 -15.08
C SER A 46 -2.77 -15.58 -13.91
N ALA A 47 -3.77 -16.33 -13.42
CA ALA A 47 -4.52 -16.07 -12.19
C ALA A 47 -3.64 -16.04 -10.93
N LYS A 48 -2.67 -16.95 -10.76
CA LYS A 48 -1.81 -16.98 -9.55
C LYS A 48 -0.74 -15.88 -9.56
N VAL A 49 -0.39 -15.38 -10.75
CA VAL A 49 0.49 -14.21 -10.93
C VAL A 49 -0.28 -12.91 -10.71
N ALA A 50 -1.56 -12.86 -11.13
CA ALA A 50 -2.44 -11.73 -10.87
C ALA A 50 -2.67 -11.51 -9.37
N GLU A 51 -3.02 -12.56 -8.60
CA GLU A 51 -3.21 -12.42 -7.15
C GLU A 51 -1.92 -12.04 -6.41
N ALA A 52 -0.76 -12.53 -6.85
CA ALA A 52 0.52 -12.14 -6.27
C ALA A 52 0.89 -10.67 -6.59
N SER A 53 0.52 -10.18 -7.78
CA SER A 53 0.68 -8.78 -8.19
C SER A 53 -0.23 -7.84 -7.39
N GLU A 54 -1.49 -8.23 -7.19
CA GLU A 54 -2.47 -7.42 -6.47
C GLU A 54 -2.13 -7.30 -4.98
N ALA A 55 -1.69 -8.41 -4.36
CA ALA A 55 -1.20 -8.40 -2.99
C ALA A 55 0.08 -7.55 -2.80
N ALA A 56 0.97 -7.52 -3.81
CA ALA A 56 2.16 -6.68 -3.77
C ALA A 56 1.83 -5.18 -3.92
N GLN A 57 0.83 -4.85 -4.75
CA GLN A 57 0.35 -3.47 -4.89
C GLN A 57 -0.33 -2.97 -3.62
N ALA A 58 -1.19 -3.78 -2.99
CA ALA A 58 -1.85 -3.42 -1.73
C ALA A 58 -0.86 -3.16 -0.59
N LEU A 59 0.24 -3.93 -0.51
CA LEU A 59 1.31 -3.69 0.46
C LEU A 59 2.11 -2.41 0.18
N ALA A 60 2.31 -2.06 -1.09
CA ALA A 60 2.97 -0.82 -1.46
C ALA A 60 2.11 0.40 -1.12
N GLU A 61 0.81 0.36 -1.41
CA GLU A 61 -0.15 1.42 -1.06
C GLU A 61 -0.30 1.60 0.45
N ALA A 62 -0.31 0.51 1.23
CA ALA A 62 -0.32 0.60 2.68
C ALA A 62 0.92 1.30 3.24
N GLN A 63 2.09 1.07 2.64
CA GLN A 63 3.33 1.74 3.05
C GLN A 63 3.33 3.23 2.69
N THR A 64 2.81 3.60 1.52
CA THR A 64 2.73 5.02 1.14
C THR A 64 1.74 5.78 2.01
N LEU A 65 0.58 5.20 2.34
CA LEU A 65 -0.38 5.79 3.28
C LEU A 65 0.24 5.97 4.67
N LYS A 66 1.00 4.99 5.15
CA LYS A 66 1.70 5.09 6.44
C LYS A 66 2.71 6.25 6.44
N ALA A 67 3.52 6.38 5.39
CA ALA A 67 4.49 7.46 5.26
C ALA A 67 3.82 8.85 5.17
N GLN A 68 2.67 8.97 4.50
CA GLN A 68 1.91 10.22 4.44
C GLN A 68 1.33 10.62 5.80
N MET A 69 0.84 9.65 6.57
CA MET A 69 0.35 9.92 7.93
C MET A 69 1.47 10.38 8.86
N GLU A 70 2.65 9.77 8.75
CA GLU A 70 3.83 10.14 9.55
C GLU A 70 4.36 11.54 9.17
N ALA A 71 4.39 11.87 7.88
CA ALA A 71 4.75 13.23 7.43
C ALA A 71 3.77 14.29 7.94
N ARG A 72 2.46 13.99 7.90
CA ARG A 72 1.43 14.90 8.41
C ARG A 72 1.50 15.08 9.92
N ALA A 73 1.87 14.03 10.66
CA ALA A 73 2.09 14.13 12.10
C ALA A 73 3.28 15.05 12.41
N ALA A 74 4.42 14.85 11.73
CA ALA A 74 5.59 15.70 11.89
C ALA A 74 5.34 17.18 11.54
N GLU A 75 4.51 17.45 10.52
CA GLU A 75 4.14 18.82 10.15
C GLU A 75 3.22 19.48 11.18
N LEU A 76 2.31 18.72 11.80
CA LEU A 76 1.49 19.22 12.90
C LEU A 76 2.34 19.51 14.15
N ASP A 77 3.26 18.62 14.52
CA ASP A 77 4.18 18.83 15.63
C ASP A 77 5.07 20.08 15.41
N ALA A 78 5.60 20.26 14.19
CA ALA A 78 6.39 21.44 13.85
C ALA A 78 5.55 22.74 13.93
N ARG A 79 4.28 22.67 13.53
CA ARG A 79 3.37 23.81 13.60
C ARG A 79 2.96 24.13 15.04
N GLU A 80 2.73 23.13 15.89
CA GLU A 80 2.48 23.32 17.32
C GLU A 80 3.71 23.90 18.02
N ALA A 81 4.92 23.39 17.74
CA ALA A 81 6.15 23.96 18.28
C ALA A 81 6.34 25.43 17.87
N ALA A 82 6.08 25.77 16.60
CA ALA A 82 6.16 27.14 16.11
C ALA A 82 5.09 28.06 16.70
N LEU A 83 3.89 27.54 17.00
CA LEU A 83 2.85 28.28 17.72
C LEU A 83 3.22 28.49 19.19
N ALA A 84 3.74 27.46 19.87
CA ALA A 84 4.22 27.56 21.25
C ALA A 84 5.38 28.55 21.39
N GLU A 85 6.31 28.60 20.43
CA GLU A 85 7.39 29.59 20.41
C GLU A 85 6.85 31.01 20.16
N LYS A 86 5.84 31.16 19.30
CA LYS A 86 5.14 32.45 19.10
C LYS A 86 4.34 32.90 20.32
N GLU A 87 3.69 32.00 21.04
CA GLU A 87 2.98 32.34 22.28
C GLU A 87 3.96 32.67 23.41
N ALA A 88 5.07 31.93 23.52
CA ALA A 88 6.15 32.23 24.46
C ALA A 88 6.85 33.57 24.14
N ALA A 89 6.98 33.94 22.86
CA ALA A 89 7.55 35.21 22.41
C ALA A 89 6.53 36.36 22.36
N GLY A 90 5.23 36.09 22.48
CA GLY A 90 4.13 37.01 22.12
C GLY A 90 3.12 37.29 23.22
N GLY A 91 3.44 37.01 24.48
CA GLY A 91 2.67 37.42 25.65
C GLY A 91 2.75 38.92 25.94
N ALA A 92 2.40 39.77 24.97
CA ALA A 92 2.09 41.18 25.21
C ALA A 92 0.82 41.53 24.42
N PRO A 93 -0.34 41.71 25.07
CA PRO A 93 -1.50 42.25 24.39
C PRO A 93 -1.15 43.68 23.98
N ALA A 94 -1.07 43.94 22.68
CA ALA A 94 -1.03 45.31 22.17
C ALA A 94 -2.41 45.95 22.40
N THR A 95 -2.67 46.37 23.63
CA THR A 95 -3.56 47.48 23.92
C THR A 95 -2.87 48.74 23.41
N SER A 96 -3.30 49.28 22.28
CA SER A 96 -3.23 50.72 21.96
C SER A 96 -3.90 50.94 20.60
N SER A 97 -5.12 51.47 20.68
CA SER A 97 -5.66 52.57 19.89
C SER A 97 -5.17 52.72 18.45
N GLU A 98 -6.08 52.50 17.49
CA GLU A 98 -6.55 53.55 16.56
C GLU A 98 -7.54 52.89 15.58
N ALA A 99 -8.75 52.57 16.07
CA ALA A 99 -9.87 52.36 15.16
C ALA A 99 -10.20 53.73 14.56
N GLY A 100 -9.62 53.99 13.39
CA GLY A 100 -9.86 55.20 12.62
C GLY A 100 -11.34 55.52 12.57
N SER A 101 -11.69 56.71 13.04
CA SER A 101 -13.05 57.23 13.14
C SER A 101 -13.88 56.91 11.88
N PRO A 102 -15.15 56.49 12.01
CA PRO A 102 -16.02 56.25 10.87
C PRO A 102 -16.17 57.53 10.02
N PRO A 103 -16.35 57.41 8.69
CA PRO A 103 -16.50 58.57 7.83
C PRO A 103 -17.71 59.40 8.28
N ALA A 104 -17.53 60.70 8.41
CA ALA A 104 -18.57 61.63 8.85
C ALA A 104 -19.78 61.60 7.88
N GLN A 105 -20.76 60.73 8.15
CA GLN A 105 -22.06 60.77 7.49
C GLN A 105 -22.94 61.81 8.18
N GLY A 106 -23.09 62.96 7.53
CA GLY A 106 -24.24 63.84 7.73
C GLY A 106 -23.93 65.18 8.42
N ALA A 107 -23.41 66.15 7.67
CA ALA A 107 -23.71 67.55 7.93
C ALA A 107 -24.96 67.93 7.11
N LYS A 108 -26.12 67.79 7.73
CA LYS A 108 -27.36 68.41 7.24
C LYS A 108 -27.32 69.92 7.48
N THR A 109 -27.84 70.66 6.49
CA THR A 109 -28.52 71.97 6.54
C THR A 109 -27.67 73.25 6.51
N PRO A 110 -28.21 74.44 6.13
CA PRO A 110 -29.52 74.78 5.53
C PRO A 110 -29.44 75.69 4.27
N ALA A 111 -30.58 75.88 3.61
CA ALA A 111 -30.82 76.89 2.58
C ALA A 111 -30.56 78.33 3.07
N LYS A 112 -30.11 79.23 2.18
CA LYS A 112 -30.41 80.67 2.29
C LYS A 112 -30.26 81.44 0.98
N LYS A 113 -31.40 82.02 0.58
CA LYS A 113 -31.68 83.19 -0.27
C LYS A 113 -31.19 83.22 -1.71
#